data_AF-A0A932QPI0-F1
#
_entry.id   AF-A0A932QPI0-F1
#
_cell.length_a   1.000
_cell.length_b   1.000
_cell.length_c   1.000
_cell.angle_alpha   90.00
_cell.angle_beta   90.00
_cell.angle_gamma   90.00
#
_symmetry.space_group_name_H-M   'P 1'
#
loop_
_entity.id
_entity.type
_entity.pdbx_description
1 polymer ?
#
loop_
_entity_poly.entity_id
_entity_poly.type
_entity_poly.pdbx_seq_one_letter_code
_entity_poly.pdbx_strand_id
1 'polypeptide(L)'
;MRFGFTRRARRGLVPAVFAALIVAAVSSCSTPRIDISRKDNITAEKLWGLRRGATTKTEVESAFGEPLDKVVVKNGEKYFYKDFNLRVVYMEFDKEGVLADYEVSK
;
A
#
# COMPACT_ATOMS: atom_id res chain seq x y z
N MET A 1 -0.77 -68.90 35.57
CA MET A 1 -0.80 -67.44 35.35
C MET A 1 0.44 -66.83 35.97
N ARG A 2 1.12 -65.94 35.21
CA ARG A 2 2.52 -65.54 35.37
C ARG A 2 2.76 -64.54 36.51
N PHE A 3 3.88 -64.76 37.22
CA PHE A 3 4.51 -63.84 38.18
C PHE A 3 4.93 -62.53 37.51
N GLY A 4 4.64 -61.40 38.17
CA GLY A 4 5.01 -60.05 37.74
C GLY A 4 6.40 -59.64 38.25
N PHE A 5 7.23 -59.19 37.31
CA PHE A 5 8.62 -58.76 37.48
C PHE A 5 8.76 -57.30 37.93
N THR A 6 9.94 -57.05 38.49
CA THR A 6 10.51 -55.87 39.16
C THR A 6 10.81 -54.60 38.32
N ARG A 7 11.01 -53.48 39.06
CA ARG A 7 11.92 -52.31 38.82
C ARG A 7 11.59 -51.31 37.70
N ARG A 8 11.48 -50.01 38.05
CA ARG A 8 12.49 -48.96 37.70
C ARG A 8 12.14 -47.56 38.22
N ALA A 9 13.08 -47.04 39.00
CA ALA A 9 13.48 -45.64 39.21
C ALA A 9 12.85 -44.54 38.33
N ARG A 10 12.46 -43.43 38.97
CA ARG A 10 12.93 -42.08 38.58
C ARG A 10 13.19 -41.22 39.83
N ARG A 11 14.47 -40.94 40.05
CA ARG A 11 15.04 -39.90 40.91
C ARG A 11 14.99 -38.55 40.19
N GLY A 12 15.00 -37.48 40.98
CA GLY A 12 15.33 -36.09 40.61
C GLY A 12 14.09 -35.26 40.34
N LEU A 13 13.73 -34.21 41.09
CA LEU A 13 14.51 -33.25 41.87
C LEU A 13 15.79 -32.78 41.16
N VAL A 14 15.63 -31.93 40.16
CA VAL A 14 16.60 -30.87 39.84
C VAL A 14 15.80 -29.60 39.58
N PRO A 15 15.85 -28.60 40.48
CA PRO A 15 15.32 -27.27 40.23
C PRO A 15 16.30 -26.48 39.36
N ALA A 16 15.79 -25.45 38.69
CA ALA A 16 16.57 -24.36 38.09
C ALA A 16 17.61 -24.76 37.02
N VAL A 17 17.20 -24.72 35.76
CA VAL A 17 18.10 -24.26 34.69
C VAL A 17 17.34 -23.27 33.82
N PHE A 18 17.52 -22.00 34.19
CA PHE A 18 17.80 -20.92 33.26
C PHE A 18 16.92 -20.84 32.00
N ALA A 19 16.00 -19.88 32.09
CA ALA A 19 15.73 -18.95 31.01
C ALA A 19 16.90 -18.82 30.02
N ALA A 20 16.71 -19.37 28.82
CA ALA A 20 17.49 -19.02 27.64
C ALA A 20 16.50 -18.62 26.54
N LEU A 21 15.66 -17.64 26.87
CA LEU A 21 14.86 -16.88 25.91
C LEU A 21 15.81 -15.84 25.28
N ILE A 22 16.77 -16.30 24.48
CA ILE A 22 17.53 -15.42 23.59
C ILE A 22 16.77 -15.42 22.28
N VAL A 23 15.70 -14.63 22.24
CA VAL A 23 15.16 -14.10 20.99
C VAL A 23 16.31 -13.29 20.41
N ALA A 24 17.08 -13.90 19.51
CA ALA A 24 18.06 -13.20 18.73
C ALA A 24 17.31 -12.05 18.04
N ALA A 25 17.54 -10.85 18.57
CA ALA A 25 17.11 -9.62 17.98
C ALA A 25 17.67 -9.60 16.56
N VAL A 26 16.83 -10.01 15.61
CA VAL A 26 16.93 -9.55 14.24
C VAL A 26 16.69 -8.05 14.31
N SER A 27 17.75 -7.31 14.63
CA SER A 27 17.97 -5.95 14.15
C SER A 27 18.11 -6.01 12.62
N SER A 28 17.08 -6.54 11.95
CA SER A 28 16.72 -6.07 10.64
C SER A 28 16.25 -4.65 10.88
N CYS A 29 17.21 -3.74 10.92
CA CYS A 29 17.00 -2.34 10.68
C CYS A 29 16.52 -2.24 9.23
N SER A 30 15.27 -2.66 9.02
CA SER A 30 14.48 -2.29 7.87
C SER A 30 14.34 -0.79 8.01
N THR A 31 15.28 -0.04 7.43
CA THR A 31 14.99 1.33 7.05
C THR A 31 13.67 1.25 6.30
N PRO A 32 12.59 1.89 6.78
CA PRO A 32 11.38 1.99 5.98
C PRO A 32 11.80 2.76 4.74
N ARG A 33 12.15 2.03 3.68
CA ARG A 33 12.17 2.60 2.34
C ARG A 33 10.72 2.94 2.13
N ILE A 34 10.44 4.24 2.09
CA ILE A 34 9.15 4.73 1.62
C ILE A 34 9.04 4.15 0.22
N ASP A 35 8.31 3.05 0.10
CA ASP A 35 7.99 2.45 -1.18
C ASP A 35 6.95 3.37 -1.79
N ILE A 36 7.49 4.42 -2.40
CA ILE A 36 6.74 5.36 -3.21
C ILE A 36 6.20 4.51 -4.36
N SER A 37 4.95 4.08 -4.21
CA SER A 37 4.34 3.18 -5.17
C SER A 37 4.41 3.84 -6.54
N ARG A 38 4.87 3.09 -7.56
CA ARG A 38 4.88 3.59 -8.95
C ARG A 38 3.48 4.05 -9.43
N LYS A 39 2.42 3.67 -8.71
CA LYS A 39 1.06 4.14 -8.93
C LYS A 39 0.89 5.65 -8.76
N ASP A 40 1.61 6.27 -7.84
CA ASP A 40 1.49 7.71 -7.56
C ASP A 40 2.33 8.58 -8.51
N ASN A 41 3.15 7.93 -9.35
CA ASN A 41 4.02 8.63 -10.28
C ASN A 41 3.26 9.02 -11.55
N ILE A 42 3.33 10.30 -11.93
CA ILE A 42 2.68 10.85 -13.13
C ILE A 42 3.61 10.64 -14.33
N THR A 43 3.38 9.53 -15.05
CA THR A 43 4.15 9.17 -16.25
C THR A 43 3.46 9.64 -17.53
N ALA A 44 4.25 9.88 -18.58
CA ALA A 44 3.72 10.25 -19.89
C ALA A 44 2.77 9.17 -20.45
N GLU A 45 3.06 7.90 -20.19
CA GLU A 45 2.24 6.75 -20.60
C GLU A 45 0.83 6.81 -20.01
N LYS A 46 0.70 7.13 -18.72
CA LYS A 46 -0.62 7.27 -18.07
C LYS A 46 -1.40 8.44 -18.65
N LEU A 47 -0.72 9.56 -18.93
CA LEU A 47 -1.33 10.73 -19.56
C LEU A 47 -1.79 10.44 -20.99
N TRP A 48 -1.02 9.68 -21.76
CA TRP A 48 -1.39 9.25 -23.12
C TRP A 48 -2.61 8.33 -23.15
N GLY A 49 -2.85 7.59 -22.07
CA GLY A 49 -4.05 6.76 -21.91
C GLY A 49 -5.34 7.55 -21.68
N LEU A 50 -5.24 8.84 -21.31
CA LEU A 50 -6.41 9.67 -21.02
C LEU A 50 -7.06 10.16 -22.32
N ARG A 51 -8.35 9.82 -22.49
CA ARG A 51 -9.19 10.29 -23.59
C ARG A 51 -10.29 11.19 -23.06
N ARG A 52 -10.26 12.46 -23.47
CA ARG A 52 -11.32 13.42 -23.18
C ARG A 52 -12.66 12.92 -23.74
N GLY A 53 -13.73 13.03 -22.96
CA GLY A 53 -15.06 12.56 -23.29
C GLY A 53 -15.24 11.03 -23.29
N ALA A 54 -14.24 10.26 -22.87
CA ALA A 54 -14.34 8.80 -22.82
C ALA A 54 -13.83 8.19 -21.51
N THR A 55 -12.73 8.71 -20.97
CA THR A 55 -12.15 8.18 -19.74
C THR A 55 -13.02 8.54 -18.53
N THR A 56 -13.37 7.56 -17.72
CA THR A 56 -14.20 7.75 -16.53
C THR A 56 -13.36 8.02 -15.27
N LYS A 57 -13.97 8.59 -14.24
CA LYS A 57 -13.34 8.76 -12.91
C LYS A 57 -12.69 7.47 -12.39
N THR A 58 -13.39 6.34 -12.51
CA THR A 58 -12.91 5.04 -12.03
C THR A 58 -11.67 4.56 -12.78
N GLU A 59 -11.60 4.80 -14.10
CA GLU A 59 -10.42 4.45 -14.90
C GLU A 59 -9.23 5.34 -14.54
N VAL A 60 -9.46 6.63 -14.30
CA VAL A 60 -8.42 7.54 -13.81
C VAL A 60 -7.91 7.10 -12.45
N GLU A 61 -8.79 6.81 -11.50
CA GLU A 61 -8.39 6.37 -10.16
C GLU A 61 -7.67 5.01 -10.20
N SER A 62 -8.02 4.12 -11.14
CA SER A 62 -7.29 2.87 -11.35
C SER A 62 -5.86 3.09 -11.86
N ALA A 63 -5.66 4.09 -12.74
CA ALA A 63 -4.37 4.38 -13.36
C ALA A 63 -3.45 5.27 -12.50
N PHE A 64 -4.02 6.27 -11.83
CA PHE A 64 -3.31 7.30 -11.07
C PHE A 64 -3.40 7.12 -9.55
N GLY A 65 -4.27 6.24 -9.06
CA GLY A 65 -4.60 6.12 -7.65
C GLY A 65 -5.66 7.12 -7.20
N GLU A 66 -5.87 7.20 -5.89
CA GLU A 66 -6.75 8.23 -5.32
C GLU A 66 -6.14 9.61 -5.51
N PRO A 67 -6.93 10.62 -5.92
CA PRO A 67 -6.44 11.99 -6.00
C PRO A 67 -6.16 12.52 -4.60
N LEU A 68 -5.22 13.44 -4.51
CA LEU A 68 -4.87 14.13 -3.28
C LEU A 68 -5.99 15.05 -2.80
N ASP A 69 -6.70 15.66 -3.75
CA ASP A 69 -7.83 16.52 -3.44
C ASP A 69 -8.93 16.39 -4.52
N LYS A 70 -10.18 16.57 -4.09
CA LYS A 70 -11.38 16.53 -4.92
C LYS A 70 -12.21 17.77 -4.65
N VAL A 71 -12.41 18.59 -5.67
CA VAL A 71 -13.21 19.82 -5.59
C VAL A 71 -14.47 19.65 -6.42
N VAL A 72 -15.63 19.67 -5.76
CA VAL A 72 -16.93 19.70 -6.45
C VAL A 72 -17.18 21.11 -6.97
N VAL A 73 -17.42 21.24 -8.26
CA VAL A 73 -17.75 22.51 -8.92
C VAL A 73 -19.14 22.44 -9.53
N LYS A 74 -19.75 23.60 -9.84
CA LYS A 74 -21.14 23.66 -10.35
C LYS A 74 -21.39 22.76 -11.58
N ASN A 75 -20.35 22.52 -12.38
CA ASN A 75 -20.42 21.79 -13.64
C ASN A 75 -19.78 20.39 -13.57
N GLY A 76 -19.39 19.90 -12.40
CA GLY A 76 -18.75 18.59 -12.25
C GLY A 76 -17.77 18.54 -11.09
N GLU A 77 -16.64 17.87 -11.26
CA GLU A 77 -15.64 17.67 -10.22
C GLU A 77 -14.24 17.90 -10.77
N LYS A 78 -13.32 18.41 -9.94
CA LYS A 78 -11.91 18.54 -10.27
C LYS A 78 -11.10 17.66 -9.35
N TYR A 79 -10.22 16.85 -9.93
CA TYR A 79 -9.30 16.00 -9.21
C TYR A 79 -7.90 16.56 -9.30
N PHE A 80 -7.19 16.52 -8.18
CA PHE A 80 -5.83 16.98 -8.06
C PHE A 80 -4.87 15.81 -7.81
N TYR A 81 -3.87 15.68 -8.68
CA TYR A 81 -2.80 14.71 -8.55
C TYR A 81 -1.46 15.43 -8.49
N LYS A 82 -0.57 14.95 -7.61
CA LYS A 82 0.81 15.44 -7.54
C LYS A 82 1.75 14.28 -7.31
N ASP A 83 2.82 14.22 -8.11
CA ASP A 83 3.87 13.23 -7.95
C ASP A 83 5.01 13.74 -7.05
N PHE A 84 5.94 12.84 -6.76
CA PHE A 84 7.14 13.13 -5.96
C PHE A 84 8.15 14.04 -6.66
N ASN A 85 8.09 14.14 -7.99
CA ASN A 85 8.89 15.07 -8.79
C ASN A 85 8.22 16.44 -8.93
N LEU A 86 7.20 16.72 -8.10
CA LEU A 86 6.40 17.95 -8.09
C LEU A 86 5.61 18.21 -9.37
N ARG A 87 5.47 17.21 -10.26
CA ARG A 87 4.53 17.30 -11.38
C ARG A 87 3.13 17.25 -10.83
N VAL A 88 2.29 18.12 -11.37
CA VAL A 88 0.92 18.28 -10.94
C VAL A 88 0.03 18.04 -12.14
N VAL A 89 -1.08 17.34 -11.92
CA VAL A 89 -2.14 17.18 -12.91
C VAL A 89 -3.46 17.56 -12.30
N TYR A 90 -4.14 18.48 -12.98
CA TYR A 90 -5.53 18.83 -12.71
C TYR A 90 -6.39 18.13 -13.74
N MET A 91 -7.39 17.38 -13.29
CA MET A 91 -8.35 16.72 -14.17
C MET A 91 -9.74 17.25 -13.87
N GLU A 92 -10.46 17.64 -14.91
CA GLU A 92 -11.84 18.09 -14.82
C GLU A 92 -12.76 17.01 -15.34
N PHE A 93 -13.72 16.62 -14.51
CA PHE A 93 -14.78 15.69 -14.86
C PHE A 93 -16.09 16.45 -14.96
N ASP A 94 -16.92 16.06 -15.91
CA ASP A 94 -18.29 16.54 -16.01
C ASP A 94 -19.18 15.93 -14.92
N LYS A 95 -20.47 16.28 -14.96
CA LYS A 95 -21.49 15.75 -14.04
C LYS A 95 -21.75 14.25 -14.20
N GLU A 96 -21.43 13.70 -15.36
CA GLU A 96 -21.60 12.27 -15.68
C GLU A 96 -20.39 11.45 -15.22
N GLY A 97 -19.32 12.10 -14.78
CA GLY A 97 -18.11 11.46 -14.29
C GLY A 97 -17.13 11.08 -15.39
N VAL A 98 -17.22 11.76 -16.54
CA VAL A 98 -16.32 11.59 -17.69
C VAL A 98 -15.32 12.73 -17.72
N LEU A 99 -14.07 12.42 -18.07
CA LEU A 99 -12.97 13.38 -18.17
C LEU A 99 -13.28 14.40 -19.27
N ALA A 100 -13.59 15.63 -18.87
CA ALA A 100 -13.84 16.74 -19.78
C ALA A 100 -12.53 17.35 -20.28
N ASP A 101 -11.61 17.64 -19.37
CA ASP A 101 -10.31 18.23 -19.70
C ASP A 101 -9.25 17.90 -18.64
N TYR A 102 -7.98 18.18 -18.94
CA TYR A 102 -6.90 18.05 -17.97
C TYR A 102 -5.73 18.97 -18.32
N GLU A 103 -5.07 19.47 -17.28
CA GLU A 103 -3.89 20.32 -17.37
C GLU A 103 -2.74 19.67 -16.59
N VAL A 104 -1.54 19.73 -17.17
CA VAL A 104 -0.31 19.23 -16.54
C VAL A 104 0.61 20.41 -16.28
N SER A 105 0.98 20.61 -15.01
CA SER A 105 1.96 21.60 -14.59
C SER A 105 3.24 20.93 -14.10
N LYS A 106 4.37 21.60 -14.33
CA LYS A 106 5.70 21.17 -13.90
C LYS A 106 6.23 22.05 -12.77
#